data_AF-J3JD11-F1
#
_entry.id   AF-J3JD11-F1
#
_cell.length_a   1.000
_cell.length_b   1.000
_cell.length_c   1.000
_cell.angle_alpha   90.00
_cell.angle_beta   90.00
_cell.angle_gamma   90.00
#
_symmetry.space_group_name_H-M   'P 1'
#
loop_
_entity.id
_entity.type
_entity.pdbx_description
1 polymer ?
#
loop_
_entity_poly.entity_id
_entity_poly.type
_entity_poly.pdbx_seq_one_letter_code
_entity_poly.pdbx_strand_id
1 'polypeptide(L)'
;MTGDNTMEGAMRSHLTSVKEHLMTGVSFMIPFVTIGGIFLALGYALSSFLGGPEATRTIFEATGRPDWFLAQIGTAGLTFMVPILGAYIAYAIADRPGLAPGFLLSYIIQQGDILKAAGDVIGLQGGSAGAGYLGALVAGLAAGYVARWLKQRNVPEFIQPMMPVLIIPVLTMLILSPFVIFVLGVPVAIANAGLTSFLRGMQGGQALLVGAILGGMMAVDMGGPVNKVAYVFSVGLITEQIYQPMAAVMIAGMIPPLGLALSNFIAPQKYTAEMYENAKSAVPLGLSFITEGAIPYAAADPLRVIPSAVAGSAIGGAASMALGVTMPAPHGGIFVFLLSDQPAMFLACLLLGTVVTAVIATLLKSDFEETAGSSTTTATATTQAND
;
A
#
# COMPACT_ATOMS: atom_id res chain seq x y z
N MET A 1 19.07 32.06 -22.10
CA MET A 1 18.18 31.57 -21.02
C MET A 1 17.25 30.44 -21.51
N THR A 2 17.70 29.51 -22.34
CA THR A 2 16.85 28.46 -22.96
C THR A 2 17.34 27.02 -22.69
N GLY A 3 18.45 26.84 -21.97
CA GLY A 3 19.02 25.52 -21.63
C GLY A 3 18.52 24.91 -20.32
N ASP A 4 18.08 25.73 -19.35
CA ASP A 4 17.59 25.22 -18.05
C ASP A 4 16.20 24.56 -18.16
N ASN A 5 15.31 25.13 -18.99
CA ASN A 5 13.93 24.64 -19.13
C ASN A 5 13.84 23.25 -19.79
N THR A 6 14.83 22.83 -20.58
CA THR A 6 14.84 21.52 -21.25
C THR A 6 15.36 20.41 -20.34
N MET A 7 16.39 20.69 -19.53
CA MET A 7 16.91 19.73 -18.56
C MET A 7 15.95 19.52 -17.39
N GLU A 8 15.30 20.59 -16.92
CA GLU A 8 14.27 20.50 -15.90
C GLU A 8 13.03 19.72 -16.40
N GLY A 9 12.59 19.97 -17.64
CA GLY A 9 11.50 19.24 -18.27
C GLY A 9 11.81 17.74 -18.45
N ALA A 10 13.02 17.40 -18.91
CA ALA A 10 13.46 16.02 -19.06
C ALA A 10 13.58 15.29 -17.70
N MET A 11 14.12 15.96 -16.69
CA MET A 11 14.21 15.42 -15.32
C MET A 11 12.82 15.15 -14.74
N ARG A 12 11.89 16.11 -14.86
CA ARG A 12 10.50 15.93 -14.42
C ARG A 12 9.82 14.77 -15.12
N SER A 13 9.97 14.66 -16.45
CA SER A 13 9.43 13.54 -17.23
C SER A 13 10.00 12.19 -16.76
N HIS A 14 11.32 12.12 -16.52
CA HIS A 14 11.96 10.90 -16.03
C HIS A 14 11.48 10.50 -14.64
N LEU A 15 11.37 11.46 -13.71
CA LEU A 15 10.86 11.21 -12.35
C LEU A 15 9.41 10.73 -12.38
N THR A 16 8.57 11.31 -13.23
CA THR A 16 7.19 10.86 -13.43
C THR A 16 7.14 9.43 -13.95
N SER A 17 7.97 9.09 -14.95
CA SER A 17 8.07 7.73 -15.48
C SER A 17 8.53 6.73 -14.42
N VAL A 18 9.54 7.04 -13.61
CA VAL A 18 9.98 6.16 -12.51
C VAL A 18 8.85 5.96 -11.50
N LYS A 19 8.16 7.03 -11.10
CA LYS A 19 6.99 6.96 -10.21
C LYS A 19 5.92 6.05 -10.78
N GLU A 20 5.58 6.19 -12.06
CA GLU A 20 4.60 5.33 -12.73
C GLU A 20 5.02 3.86 -12.70
N HIS A 21 6.28 3.55 -13.00
CA HIS A 21 6.80 2.18 -12.93
C HIS A 21 6.67 1.57 -11.53
N LEU A 22 7.00 2.35 -10.49
CA LEU A 22 6.81 1.94 -9.09
C LEU A 22 5.33 1.71 -8.78
N MET A 23 4.45 2.62 -9.18
CA MET A 23 3.01 2.49 -8.94
C MET A 23 2.39 1.32 -9.69
N THR A 24 2.90 0.94 -10.87
CA THR A 24 2.51 -0.29 -11.55
C THR A 24 2.85 -1.50 -10.69
N GLY A 25 4.09 -1.61 -10.21
CA GLY A 25 4.51 -2.70 -9.32
C GLY A 25 3.59 -2.86 -8.10
N VAL A 26 3.32 -1.74 -7.41
CA VAL A 26 2.43 -1.71 -6.25
C VAL A 26 1.02 -2.19 -6.60
N SER A 27 0.46 -1.70 -7.70
CA SER A 27 -0.92 -2.01 -8.08
C SER A 27 -1.10 -3.48 -8.44
N PHE A 28 -0.10 -4.11 -9.08
CA PHE A 28 -0.12 -5.55 -9.37
C PHE A 28 0.21 -6.43 -8.16
N MET A 29 0.90 -5.89 -7.15
CA MET A 29 1.14 -6.58 -5.88
C MET A 29 -0.14 -6.66 -5.02
N ILE A 30 -0.97 -5.62 -4.99
CA ILE A 30 -2.16 -5.53 -4.11
C ILE A 30 -3.09 -6.77 -4.18
N PRO A 31 -3.46 -7.31 -5.36
CA PRO A 31 -4.30 -8.51 -5.41
C PRO A 31 -3.73 -9.72 -4.66
N PHE A 32 -2.42 -9.94 -4.70
CA PHE A 32 -1.75 -11.02 -3.98
C PHE A 32 -1.81 -10.80 -2.46
N VAL A 33 -1.62 -9.54 -2.06
CA VAL A 33 -1.72 -9.08 -0.68
C VAL A 33 -3.13 -9.26 -0.13
N THR A 34 -4.15 -8.91 -0.92
CA THR A 34 -5.56 -9.07 -0.56
C THR A 34 -5.94 -10.55 -0.41
N ILE A 35 -5.57 -11.40 -1.36
CA ILE A 35 -5.79 -12.85 -1.26
C ILE A 35 -5.05 -13.40 -0.03
N GLY A 36 -3.77 -13.03 0.14
CA GLY A 36 -2.92 -13.45 1.24
C GLY A 36 -3.54 -13.13 2.60
N GLY A 37 -3.92 -11.87 2.80
CA GLY A 37 -4.53 -11.38 4.03
C GLY A 37 -5.87 -12.03 4.34
N ILE A 38 -6.79 -12.07 3.37
CA ILE A 38 -8.15 -12.58 3.59
C ILE A 38 -8.15 -14.09 3.83
N PHE A 39 -7.38 -14.86 3.08
CA PHE A 39 -7.33 -16.32 3.30
C PHE A 39 -6.66 -16.67 4.62
N LEU A 40 -5.60 -15.96 5.01
CA LEU A 40 -4.99 -16.13 6.33
C LEU A 40 -5.98 -15.77 7.45
N ALA A 41 -6.75 -14.69 7.27
CA ALA A 41 -7.83 -14.29 8.15
C ALA A 41 -8.91 -15.36 8.33
N LEU A 42 -9.40 -15.92 7.22
CA LEU A 42 -10.37 -17.00 7.25
C LEU A 42 -9.81 -18.28 7.89
N GLY A 43 -8.53 -18.59 7.64
CA GLY A 43 -7.83 -19.69 8.30
C GLY A 43 -7.84 -19.56 9.81
N TYR A 44 -7.42 -18.39 10.33
CA TYR A 44 -7.44 -18.13 11.77
C TYR A 44 -8.85 -18.11 12.36
N ALA A 45 -9.82 -17.50 11.68
CA ALA A 45 -11.22 -17.47 12.13
C ALA A 45 -11.80 -18.89 12.23
N LEU A 46 -11.56 -19.73 11.23
CA LEU A 46 -12.00 -21.12 11.24
C LEU A 46 -11.27 -21.93 12.30
N SER A 47 -9.96 -21.72 12.47
CA SER A 47 -9.18 -22.41 13.51
C SER A 47 -9.69 -22.09 14.91
N SER A 48 -9.96 -20.81 15.19
CA SER A 48 -10.57 -20.37 16.44
C SER A 48 -11.97 -20.96 16.65
N PHE A 49 -12.78 -21.11 15.59
CA PHE A 49 -14.10 -21.72 15.68
C PHE A 49 -14.03 -23.23 15.97
N LEU A 50 -13.09 -23.94 15.34
CA LEU A 50 -12.96 -25.40 15.44
C LEU A 50 -12.30 -25.87 16.75
N GLY A 51 -11.40 -25.08 17.32
CA GLY A 51 -10.59 -25.54 18.46
C GLY A 51 -10.10 -24.44 19.40
N GLY A 52 -10.70 -23.24 19.32
CA GLY A 52 -10.36 -22.13 20.21
C GLY A 52 -8.94 -21.59 20.00
N PRO A 53 -8.42 -20.83 20.99
CA PRO A 53 -7.13 -20.15 20.89
C PRO A 53 -5.93 -21.08 20.67
N GLU A 54 -5.94 -22.29 21.23
CA GLU A 54 -4.82 -23.23 21.06
C GLU A 54 -4.71 -23.77 19.62
N ALA A 55 -5.85 -24.00 18.95
CA ALA A 55 -5.84 -24.42 17.55
C ALA A 55 -5.27 -23.33 16.62
N THR A 56 -5.55 -22.06 16.95
CA THR A 56 -5.05 -20.90 16.19
C THR A 56 -3.52 -20.81 16.27
N ARG A 57 -2.92 -21.14 17.42
CA ARG A 57 -1.45 -21.14 17.61
C ARG A 57 -0.75 -22.23 16.82
N THR A 58 -1.39 -23.39 16.66
CA THR A 58 -0.84 -24.56 15.97
C THR A 58 -1.37 -24.72 14.54
N ILE A 59 -2.02 -23.67 13.99
CA ILE A 59 -2.67 -23.74 12.67
C ILE A 59 -1.73 -24.24 11.56
N PHE A 60 -0.44 -23.89 11.61
CA PHE A 60 0.56 -24.29 10.61
C PHE A 60 1.10 -25.71 10.80
N GLU A 61 0.97 -26.27 12.01
CA GLU A 61 1.35 -27.64 12.36
C GLU A 61 0.22 -28.62 12.04
N ALA A 62 -1.02 -28.14 12.02
CA ALA A 62 -2.24 -28.92 11.91
C ALA A 62 -2.57 -29.33 10.45
N THR A 63 -1.58 -29.96 9.80
CA THR A 63 -1.59 -30.35 8.38
C THR A 63 -2.82 -31.17 8.01
N GLY A 64 -3.44 -30.84 6.87
CA GLY A 64 -4.60 -31.56 6.33
C GLY A 64 -5.96 -31.10 6.87
N ARG A 65 -5.99 -30.16 7.82
CA ARG A 65 -7.25 -29.52 8.24
C ARG A 65 -7.66 -28.38 7.30
N PRO A 66 -8.97 -28.07 7.18
CA PRO A 66 -9.43 -26.96 6.32
C PRO A 66 -8.83 -25.59 6.67
N ASP A 67 -8.65 -25.28 7.95
CA ASP A 67 -8.03 -24.05 8.44
C ASP A 67 -6.55 -23.93 8.02
N TRP A 68 -5.82 -25.05 8.03
CA TRP A 68 -4.45 -25.12 7.52
C TRP A 68 -4.37 -24.80 6.03
N PHE A 69 -5.25 -25.37 5.20
CA PHE A 69 -5.27 -25.07 3.75
C PHE A 69 -5.50 -23.58 3.46
N LEU A 70 -6.41 -22.95 4.21
CA LEU A 70 -6.66 -21.51 4.09
C LEU A 70 -5.41 -20.70 4.49
N ALA A 71 -4.77 -21.06 5.60
CA ALA A 71 -3.53 -20.41 6.05
C ALA A 71 -2.37 -20.56 5.06
N GLN A 72 -2.26 -21.71 4.36
CA GLN A 72 -1.25 -21.92 3.32
C GLN A 72 -1.47 -21.02 2.11
N ILE A 73 -2.72 -20.88 1.63
CA ILE A 73 -3.06 -19.94 0.55
C ILE A 73 -2.70 -18.51 0.97
N GLY A 74 -3.04 -18.15 2.21
CA GLY A 74 -2.72 -16.86 2.80
C GLY A 74 -1.22 -16.57 2.81
N THR A 75 -0.44 -17.52 3.32
CA THR A 75 1.02 -17.44 3.42
C THR A 75 1.69 -17.33 2.04
N ALA A 76 1.21 -18.09 1.05
CA ALA A 76 1.72 -18.01 -0.31
C ALA A 76 1.50 -16.61 -0.90
N GLY A 77 0.30 -16.03 -0.74
CA GLY A 77 -0.01 -14.67 -1.21
C GLY A 77 0.92 -13.61 -0.62
N LEU A 78 1.13 -13.63 0.69
CA LEU A 78 2.03 -12.71 1.38
C LEU A 78 3.51 -12.93 1.04
N THR A 79 3.93 -14.17 0.80
CA THR A 79 5.31 -14.50 0.41
C THR A 79 5.64 -13.95 -0.98
N PHE A 80 4.71 -14.10 -1.94
CA PHE A 80 4.95 -13.69 -3.32
C PHE A 80 4.75 -12.20 -3.58
N MET A 81 4.21 -11.43 -2.64
CA MET A 81 3.95 -10.00 -2.86
C MET A 81 5.22 -9.22 -3.21
N VAL A 82 6.35 -9.48 -2.53
CA VAL A 82 7.63 -8.79 -2.74
C VAL A 82 8.25 -9.15 -4.11
N PRO A 83 8.34 -10.43 -4.50
CA PRO A 83 8.72 -10.79 -5.87
C PRO A 83 7.81 -10.20 -6.96
N ILE A 84 6.49 -10.18 -6.75
CA ILE A 84 5.53 -9.60 -7.71
C ILE A 84 5.73 -8.10 -7.86
N LEU A 85 5.99 -7.37 -6.76
CA LEU A 85 6.33 -5.96 -6.80
C LEU A 85 7.51 -5.70 -7.75
N GLY A 86 8.63 -6.39 -7.56
CA GLY A 86 9.81 -6.22 -8.42
C GLY A 86 9.58 -6.67 -9.86
N ALA A 87 8.84 -7.76 -10.08
CA ALA A 87 8.47 -8.25 -11.40
C ALA A 87 7.68 -7.21 -12.20
N TYR A 88 6.69 -6.58 -11.58
CA TYR A 88 5.82 -5.63 -12.27
C TYR A 88 6.42 -4.23 -12.38
N ILE A 89 7.38 -3.86 -11.54
CA ILE A 89 8.24 -2.69 -11.78
C ILE A 89 9.09 -2.92 -13.05
N ALA A 90 9.75 -4.08 -13.14
CA ALA A 90 10.57 -4.41 -14.30
C ALA A 90 9.73 -4.52 -15.59
N TYR A 91 8.53 -5.11 -15.47
CA TYR A 91 7.54 -5.16 -16.54
C TYR A 91 7.12 -3.77 -17.01
N ALA A 92 6.87 -2.82 -16.10
CA ALA A 92 6.48 -1.47 -16.47
C ALA A 92 7.56 -0.74 -17.30
N ILE A 93 8.82 -1.16 -17.20
CA ILE A 93 9.96 -0.56 -17.92
C ILE A 93 10.26 -1.29 -19.24
N ALA A 94 10.20 -2.63 -19.25
CA ALA A 94 10.71 -3.47 -20.34
C ALA A 94 9.66 -4.39 -20.99
N ASP A 95 8.41 -4.36 -20.53
CA ASP A 95 7.34 -5.32 -20.82
C ASP A 95 7.66 -6.75 -20.32
N ARG A 96 7.04 -7.76 -20.94
CA ARG A 96 7.17 -9.19 -20.61
C ARG A 96 8.62 -9.67 -20.39
N PRO A 97 9.64 -9.24 -21.18
CA PRO A 97 11.02 -9.69 -20.98
C PRO A 97 11.64 -9.32 -19.62
N GLY A 98 11.18 -8.23 -18.99
CA GLY A 98 11.68 -7.80 -17.68
C GLY A 98 11.05 -8.53 -16.50
N LEU A 99 9.90 -9.21 -16.72
CA LEU A 99 9.07 -9.77 -15.66
C LEU A 99 9.80 -10.85 -14.85
N ALA A 100 10.35 -11.88 -15.52
CA ALA A 100 11.03 -12.98 -14.85
C ALA A 100 12.32 -12.55 -14.12
N PRO A 101 13.20 -11.72 -14.72
CA PRO A 101 14.36 -11.19 -14.00
C PRO A 101 13.99 -10.35 -12.78
N GLY A 102 12.99 -9.46 -12.90
CA GLY A 102 12.51 -8.64 -11.79
C GLY A 102 11.98 -9.49 -10.64
N PHE A 103 11.22 -10.54 -10.95
CA PHE A 103 10.72 -11.50 -9.95
C PHE A 103 11.86 -12.23 -9.24
N LEU A 104 12.73 -12.89 -10.00
CA LEU A 104 13.76 -13.77 -9.46
C LEU A 104 14.81 -13.00 -8.66
N LEU A 105 15.26 -11.83 -9.14
CA LEU A 105 16.21 -11.00 -8.40
C LEU A 105 15.61 -10.53 -7.07
N SER A 106 14.36 -10.06 -7.08
CA SER A 106 13.67 -9.62 -5.86
C SER A 106 13.48 -10.76 -4.88
N TYR A 107 13.14 -11.97 -5.36
CA TYR A 107 13.03 -13.16 -4.52
C TYR A 107 14.37 -13.61 -3.93
N ILE A 108 15.44 -13.60 -4.73
CA ILE A 108 16.79 -14.03 -4.31
C ILE A 108 17.33 -13.13 -3.22
N ILE A 109 17.26 -11.80 -3.38
CA ILE A 109 17.76 -10.86 -2.36
C ILE A 109 16.84 -10.78 -1.14
N GLN A 110 15.63 -11.32 -1.20
CA GLN A 110 14.80 -11.49 -0.01
C GLN A 110 15.29 -12.66 0.85
N GLN A 111 16.06 -13.60 0.30
CA GLN A 111 16.62 -14.71 1.07
C GLN A 111 17.79 -14.22 1.93
N GLY A 112 17.55 -14.13 3.24
CA GLY A 112 18.55 -13.70 4.22
C GLY A 112 19.83 -14.54 4.19
N ASP A 113 19.72 -15.86 3.96
CA ASP A 113 20.88 -16.75 3.88
C ASP A 113 21.77 -16.43 2.67
N ILE A 114 21.18 -16.04 1.53
CA ILE A 114 21.93 -15.66 0.34
C ILE A 114 22.69 -14.36 0.61
N LEU A 115 22.04 -13.36 1.20
CA LEU A 115 22.68 -12.08 1.49
C LEU A 115 23.71 -12.16 2.60
N LYS A 116 23.51 -13.03 3.59
CA LYS A 116 24.51 -13.35 4.59
C LYS A 116 25.76 -13.94 3.94
N ALA A 117 25.60 -14.97 3.10
CA ALA A 117 26.72 -15.56 2.38
C ALA A 117 27.43 -14.56 1.46
N ALA A 118 26.68 -13.68 0.78
CA ALA A 118 27.25 -12.60 -0.02
C ALA A 118 28.03 -11.58 0.82
N GLY A 119 27.50 -11.21 1.99
CA GLY A 119 28.14 -10.34 2.97
C GLY A 119 29.46 -10.91 3.47
N ASP A 120 29.49 -12.20 3.80
CA ASP A 120 30.70 -12.90 4.23
C ASP A 120 31.79 -12.88 3.16
N VAL A 121 31.42 -13.01 1.87
CA VAL A 121 32.36 -12.93 0.73
C VAL A 121 32.98 -11.53 0.58
N ILE A 122 32.19 -10.47 0.74
CA ILE A 122 32.65 -9.08 0.54
C ILE A 122 33.15 -8.41 1.83
N GLY A 123 33.16 -9.13 2.95
CA GLY A 123 33.62 -8.63 4.25
C GLY A 123 32.66 -7.66 4.94
N LEU A 124 31.37 -7.68 4.58
CA LEU A 124 30.32 -6.84 5.18
C LEU A 124 29.34 -7.71 5.97
N GLN A 125 29.29 -7.54 7.28
CA GLN A 125 28.36 -8.27 8.14
C GLN A 125 27.04 -7.50 8.28
N GLY A 126 25.95 -8.09 7.79
CA GLY A 126 24.59 -7.51 7.85
C GLY A 126 23.56 -8.36 8.59
N GLY A 127 23.99 -9.45 9.24
CA GLY A 127 23.08 -10.42 9.85
C GLY A 127 22.38 -11.30 8.81
N SER A 128 21.25 -11.91 9.19
CA SER A 128 20.44 -12.78 8.33
C SER A 128 19.23 -12.06 7.72
N ALA A 129 19.23 -10.72 7.69
CA ALA A 129 18.15 -9.95 7.10
C ALA A 129 18.20 -10.07 5.57
N GLY A 130 17.03 -10.25 4.94
CA GLY A 130 16.88 -10.05 3.51
C GLY A 130 16.88 -8.55 3.18
N ALA A 131 16.99 -8.21 1.89
CA ALA A 131 16.79 -6.85 1.42
C ALA A 131 15.30 -6.41 1.49
N GLY A 132 14.39 -7.37 1.67
CA GLY A 132 12.96 -7.13 1.86
C GLY A 132 12.31 -6.39 0.70
N TYR A 133 11.24 -5.64 1.00
CA TYR A 133 10.53 -4.84 0.00
C TYR A 133 11.42 -3.72 -0.60
N LEU A 134 12.34 -3.14 0.18
CA LEU A 134 13.31 -2.13 -0.30
C LEU A 134 14.19 -2.70 -1.42
N GLY A 135 14.65 -3.93 -1.22
CA GLY A 135 15.38 -4.69 -2.24
C GLY A 135 14.58 -4.85 -3.51
N ALA A 136 13.31 -5.23 -3.43
CA ALA A 136 12.46 -5.43 -4.59
C ALA A 136 12.22 -4.15 -5.41
N LEU A 137 12.12 -2.99 -4.75
CA LEU A 137 12.02 -1.71 -5.47
C LEU A 137 13.27 -1.45 -6.33
N VAL A 138 14.45 -1.61 -5.74
CA VAL A 138 15.73 -1.36 -6.42
C VAL A 138 16.01 -2.43 -7.48
N ALA A 139 15.83 -3.70 -7.14
CA ALA A 139 16.05 -4.83 -8.05
C ALA A 139 15.07 -4.81 -9.22
N GLY A 140 13.80 -4.48 -9.00
CA GLY A 140 12.80 -4.33 -10.05
C GLY A 140 13.16 -3.22 -11.04
N LEU A 141 13.57 -2.04 -10.54
CA LEU A 141 14.04 -0.95 -11.40
C LEU A 141 15.28 -1.35 -12.20
N ALA A 142 16.28 -1.93 -11.53
CA ALA A 142 17.52 -2.35 -12.17
C ALA A 142 17.27 -3.42 -13.26
N ALA A 143 16.46 -4.44 -12.95
CA ALA A 143 16.08 -5.49 -13.89
C ALA A 143 15.33 -4.90 -15.10
N GLY A 144 14.40 -3.99 -14.87
CA GLY A 144 13.67 -3.30 -15.93
C GLY A 144 14.58 -2.52 -16.86
N TYR A 145 15.49 -1.70 -16.34
CA TYR A 145 16.39 -0.90 -17.16
C TYR A 145 17.39 -1.76 -17.95
N VAL A 146 17.95 -2.81 -17.34
CA VAL A 146 18.86 -3.75 -18.05
C VAL A 146 18.11 -4.54 -19.12
N ALA A 147 16.92 -5.04 -18.82
CA ALA A 147 16.09 -5.75 -19.80
C ALA A 147 15.72 -4.83 -20.98
N ARG A 148 15.35 -3.57 -20.70
CA ARG A 148 15.07 -2.56 -21.73
C ARG A 148 16.30 -2.26 -22.58
N TRP A 149 17.47 -2.15 -21.96
CA TRP A 149 18.73 -1.93 -22.67
C TRP A 149 19.08 -3.09 -23.61
N LEU A 150 18.86 -4.34 -23.18
CA LEU A 150 19.02 -5.52 -24.05
C LEU A 150 17.99 -5.54 -25.19
N LYS A 151 16.73 -5.16 -24.91
CA LYS A 151 15.66 -5.07 -25.90
C LYS A 151 15.96 -4.08 -27.03
N GLN A 152 16.75 -3.04 -26.75
CA GLN A 152 17.14 -2.01 -27.73
C GLN A 152 18.36 -2.40 -28.56
N ARG A 153 18.91 -3.61 -28.40
CA ARG A 153 20.07 -4.07 -29.19
C ARG A 153 19.64 -4.60 -30.55
N ASN A 154 20.33 -4.14 -31.58
CA ASN A 154 20.19 -4.64 -32.94
C ASN A 154 20.80 -6.05 -33.01
N VAL A 155 19.97 -7.04 -33.29
CA VAL A 155 20.39 -8.44 -33.47
C VAL A 155 19.92 -8.96 -34.83
N PRO A 156 20.61 -9.96 -35.41
CA PRO A 156 20.19 -10.61 -36.64
C PRO A 156 18.74 -11.14 -36.56
N GLU A 157 18.04 -11.17 -37.70
CA GLU A 157 16.62 -11.57 -37.77
C GLU A 157 16.32 -12.94 -37.16
N PHE A 158 17.23 -13.91 -37.30
CA PHE A 158 17.07 -15.25 -36.72
C PHE A 158 17.11 -15.28 -35.19
N ILE A 159 17.66 -14.24 -34.55
CA ILE A 159 17.77 -14.11 -33.09
C ILE A 159 16.57 -13.37 -32.50
N GLN A 160 15.94 -12.47 -33.27
CA GLN A 160 14.85 -11.61 -32.78
C GLN A 160 13.72 -12.36 -32.05
N PRO A 161 13.25 -13.54 -32.52
CA PRO A 161 12.22 -14.30 -31.81
C PRO A 161 12.67 -14.82 -30.43
N MET A 162 13.97 -15.08 -30.26
CA MET A 162 14.56 -15.58 -29.01
C MET A 162 14.82 -14.47 -28.00
N MET A 163 14.84 -13.20 -28.44
CA MET A 163 15.13 -12.05 -27.58
C MET A 163 14.21 -11.97 -26.36
N PRO A 164 12.88 -11.85 -26.49
CA PRO A 164 12.00 -11.66 -25.35
C PRO A 164 11.83 -12.91 -24.46
N VAL A 165 12.01 -14.11 -25.01
CA VAL A 165 11.72 -15.38 -24.32
C VAL A 165 12.94 -15.95 -23.61
N LEU A 166 14.13 -15.86 -24.22
CA LEU A 166 15.35 -16.51 -23.72
C LEU A 166 16.44 -15.49 -23.42
N ILE A 167 16.83 -14.69 -24.42
CA ILE A 167 18.08 -13.92 -24.35
C ILE A 167 17.96 -12.78 -23.35
N ILE A 168 16.92 -11.96 -23.43
CA ILE A 168 16.74 -10.83 -22.52
C ILE A 168 16.60 -11.33 -21.07
N PRO A 169 15.71 -12.30 -20.74
CA PRO A 169 15.61 -12.78 -19.36
C PRO A 169 16.91 -13.36 -18.82
N VAL A 170 17.57 -14.25 -19.57
CA VAL A 170 18.79 -14.94 -19.13
C VAL A 170 19.97 -13.97 -19.02
N LEU A 171 20.18 -13.09 -20.00
CA LEU A 171 21.27 -12.12 -19.94
C LEU A 171 21.03 -11.06 -18.86
N THR A 172 19.78 -10.64 -18.64
CA THR A 172 19.48 -9.73 -17.52
C THR A 172 19.88 -10.37 -16.20
N MET A 173 19.52 -11.64 -15.97
CA MET A 173 19.93 -12.37 -14.78
C MET A 173 21.45 -12.54 -14.69
N LEU A 174 22.11 -12.93 -15.79
CA LEU A 174 23.55 -13.18 -15.83
C LEU A 174 24.35 -11.91 -15.51
N ILE A 175 23.98 -10.79 -16.12
CA ILE A 175 24.66 -9.50 -15.95
C ILE A 175 24.38 -8.94 -14.55
N LEU A 176 23.12 -9.00 -14.13
CA LEU A 176 22.66 -8.22 -12.99
C LEU A 176 22.73 -8.97 -11.66
N SER A 177 22.62 -10.29 -11.63
CA SER A 177 22.60 -11.06 -10.38
C SER A 177 23.87 -10.90 -9.52
N PRO A 178 25.11 -10.89 -10.04
CA PRO A 178 26.28 -10.66 -9.19
C PRO A 178 26.25 -9.25 -8.59
N PHE A 179 25.88 -8.26 -9.40
CA PHE A 179 25.79 -6.88 -8.92
C PHE A 179 24.69 -6.70 -7.86
N VAL A 180 23.50 -7.24 -8.12
CA VAL A 180 22.36 -7.12 -7.20
C VAL A 180 22.59 -7.89 -5.91
N ILE A 181 23.26 -9.05 -5.94
CA ILE A 181 23.53 -9.83 -4.73
C ILE A 181 24.66 -9.20 -3.91
N PHE A 182 25.83 -8.96 -4.52
CA PHE A 182 27.03 -8.57 -3.78
C PHE A 182 27.16 -7.06 -3.57
N VAL A 183 26.68 -6.23 -4.51
CA VAL A 183 26.87 -4.77 -4.42
C VAL A 183 25.65 -4.08 -3.84
N LEU A 184 24.44 -4.43 -4.30
CA LEU A 184 23.21 -3.77 -3.84
C LEU A 184 22.56 -4.48 -2.64
N GLY A 185 22.47 -5.80 -2.69
CA GLY A 185 21.68 -6.61 -1.76
C GLY A 185 22.15 -6.47 -0.33
N VAL A 186 23.46 -6.60 -0.10
CA VAL A 186 24.04 -6.52 1.25
C VAL A 186 23.84 -5.15 1.91
N PRO A 187 24.15 -4.00 1.28
CA PRO A 187 23.83 -2.69 1.86
C PRO A 187 22.33 -2.49 2.13
N VAL A 188 21.46 -2.96 1.23
CA VAL A 188 20.01 -2.82 1.41
C VAL A 188 19.52 -3.70 2.57
N ALA A 189 20.06 -4.91 2.75
CA ALA A 189 19.76 -5.75 3.91
C ALA A 189 20.22 -5.11 5.23
N ILE A 190 21.40 -4.48 5.25
CA ILE A 190 21.86 -3.72 6.42
C ILE A 190 20.91 -2.57 6.73
N ALA A 191 20.48 -1.82 5.70
CA ALA A 191 19.51 -0.75 5.86
C ALA A 191 18.15 -1.28 6.36
N ASN A 192 17.68 -2.41 5.82
CA ASN A 192 16.45 -3.06 6.24
C ASN A 192 16.54 -3.54 7.70
N ALA A 193 17.64 -4.17 8.10
CA ALA A 193 17.89 -4.57 9.49
C ALA A 193 17.88 -3.36 10.44
N GLY A 194 18.51 -2.25 10.03
CA GLY A 194 18.50 -1.00 10.78
C GLY A 194 17.10 -0.42 10.95
N LEU A 195 16.31 -0.38 9.87
CA LEU A 195 14.91 0.05 9.89
C LEU A 195 14.06 -0.85 10.81
N THR A 196 14.18 -2.16 10.66
CA THR A 196 13.48 -3.16 11.49
C THR A 196 13.84 -3.00 12.97
N SER A 197 15.13 -2.79 13.28
CA SER A 197 15.58 -2.54 14.65
C SER A 197 15.01 -1.23 15.21
N PHE A 198 15.02 -0.15 14.41
CA PHE A 198 14.43 1.12 14.80
C PHE A 198 12.94 0.96 15.12
N LEU A 199 12.19 0.33 14.21
CA LEU A 199 10.75 0.16 14.35
C LEU A 199 10.37 -0.73 15.55
N ARG A 200 11.10 -1.82 15.79
CA ARG A 200 10.88 -2.71 16.94
C ARG A 200 11.24 -2.04 18.27
N GLY A 201 12.20 -1.13 18.25
CA GLY A 201 12.63 -0.36 19.42
C GLY A 201 11.76 0.86 19.73
N MET A 202 10.76 1.18 18.88
CA MET A 202 9.95 2.38 19.08
C MET A 202 9.12 2.28 20.36
N GLN A 203 9.22 3.33 21.19
CA GLN A 203 8.41 3.51 22.38
C GLN A 203 7.95 4.97 22.49
N GLY A 204 6.81 5.18 23.16
CA GLY A 204 6.30 6.52 23.48
C GLY A 204 6.17 7.43 22.24
N GLY A 205 6.85 8.59 22.28
CA GLY A 205 6.72 9.64 21.26
C GLY A 205 7.15 9.23 19.84
N GLN A 206 8.08 8.27 19.68
CA GLN A 206 8.51 7.81 18.35
C GLN A 206 7.39 7.06 17.62
N ALA A 207 6.71 6.16 18.32
CA ALA A 207 5.58 5.41 17.79
C ALA A 207 4.44 6.37 17.40
N LEU A 208 4.16 7.36 18.25
CA LEU A 208 3.17 8.39 17.98
C LEU A 208 3.48 9.17 16.70
N LEU A 209 4.73 9.64 16.54
CA LEU A 209 5.16 10.38 15.35
C LEU A 209 5.06 9.54 14.07
N VAL A 210 5.57 8.31 14.10
CA VAL A 210 5.49 7.41 12.93
C VAL A 210 4.04 7.11 12.58
N GLY A 211 3.18 6.86 13.56
CA GLY A 211 1.75 6.66 13.35
C GLY A 211 1.05 7.90 12.77
N ALA A 212 1.43 9.10 13.23
CA ALA A 212 0.89 10.35 12.71
C ALA A 212 1.28 10.57 11.24
N ILE A 213 2.55 10.30 10.90
CA ILE A 213 3.05 10.43 9.51
C ILE A 213 2.33 9.44 8.60
N LEU A 214 2.34 8.15 8.96
CA LEU A 214 1.70 7.11 8.15
C LEU A 214 0.19 7.36 8.03
N GLY A 215 -0.47 7.72 9.14
CA GLY A 215 -1.89 8.01 9.16
C GLY A 215 -2.25 9.24 8.33
N GLY A 216 -1.46 10.30 8.43
CA GLY A 216 -1.64 11.50 7.61
C GLY A 216 -1.49 11.19 6.13
N MET A 217 -0.42 10.48 5.74
CA MET A 217 -0.16 10.09 4.34
C MET A 217 -1.32 9.32 3.70
N MET A 218 -2.02 8.48 4.46
CA MET A 218 -3.18 7.74 3.96
C MET A 218 -4.35 8.63 3.52
N ALA A 219 -4.48 9.84 4.08
CA ALA A 219 -5.61 10.72 3.81
C ALA A 219 -5.30 11.89 2.86
N VAL A 220 -4.03 12.11 2.50
CA VAL A 220 -3.62 13.27 1.68
C VAL A 220 -4.30 13.29 0.32
N ASP A 221 -4.38 12.14 -0.35
CA ASP A 221 -4.80 12.03 -1.74
C ASP A 221 -5.81 10.91 -2.00
N MET A 222 -6.49 10.43 -0.94
CA MET A 222 -7.65 9.52 -1.00
C MET A 222 -7.45 8.29 -1.91
N GLY A 223 -6.31 7.61 -1.77
CA GLY A 223 -5.95 6.43 -2.57
C GLY A 223 -4.95 6.73 -3.71
N GLY A 224 -4.47 7.97 -3.77
CA GLY A 224 -3.42 8.40 -4.68
C GLY A 224 -2.02 7.88 -4.30
N PRO A 225 -0.97 8.43 -4.94
CA PRO A 225 0.41 8.00 -4.75
C PRO A 225 0.94 8.08 -3.31
N VAL A 226 0.59 9.12 -2.54
CA VAL A 226 1.05 9.30 -1.15
C VAL A 226 0.48 8.23 -0.25
N ASN A 227 -0.83 7.97 -0.38
CA ASN A 227 -1.50 6.85 0.29
C ASN A 227 -0.83 5.51 -0.07
N LYS A 228 -0.60 5.25 -1.36
CA LYS A 228 0.05 4.01 -1.82
C LYS A 228 1.47 3.83 -1.26
N VAL A 229 2.24 4.91 -1.09
CA VAL A 229 3.57 4.84 -0.48
C VAL A 229 3.47 4.41 0.98
N ALA A 230 2.58 5.00 1.77
CA ALA A 230 2.36 4.59 3.16
C ALA A 230 1.88 3.14 3.25
N TYR A 231 0.95 2.74 2.37
CA TYR A 231 0.47 1.37 2.28
C TYR A 231 1.59 0.37 1.99
N VAL A 232 2.42 0.63 0.97
CA VAL A 232 3.52 -0.26 0.56
C VAL A 232 4.58 -0.38 1.63
N PHE A 233 4.88 0.72 2.31
CA PHE A 233 5.77 0.70 3.47
C PHE A 233 5.23 -0.23 4.56
N SER A 234 3.96 -0.06 4.95
CA SER A 234 3.36 -0.85 6.03
C SER A 234 3.15 -2.32 5.66
N VAL A 235 2.73 -2.64 4.43
CA VAL A 235 2.59 -4.03 4.00
C VAL A 235 3.94 -4.74 3.86
N GLY A 236 4.98 -4.02 3.41
CA GLY A 236 6.34 -4.56 3.31
C GLY A 236 6.86 -5.05 4.67
N LEU A 237 6.52 -4.34 5.74
CA LEU A 237 6.91 -4.66 7.11
C LEU A 237 6.22 -5.91 7.68
N ILE A 238 5.14 -6.40 7.08
CA ILE A 238 4.50 -7.67 7.46
C ILE A 238 5.46 -8.84 7.23
N THR A 239 6.26 -8.82 6.16
CA THR A 239 7.28 -9.86 5.92
C THR A 239 8.38 -9.87 6.96
N GLU A 240 8.64 -8.71 7.57
CA GLU A 240 9.60 -8.53 8.66
C GLU A 240 8.96 -8.78 10.03
N GLN A 241 7.71 -9.27 10.08
CA GLN A 241 6.91 -9.48 11.30
C GLN A 241 6.76 -8.22 12.16
N ILE A 242 6.65 -7.05 11.52
CA ILE A 242 6.33 -5.77 12.16
C ILE A 242 4.93 -5.36 11.70
N TYR A 243 3.95 -5.49 12.60
CA TYR A 243 2.53 -5.40 12.25
C TYR A 243 1.85 -4.09 12.70
N GLN A 244 2.49 -3.29 13.55
CA GLN A 244 1.92 -2.03 14.06
C GLN A 244 1.68 -1.00 12.93
N PRO A 245 2.63 -0.77 12.00
CA PRO A 245 2.43 0.19 10.90
C PRO A 245 1.26 -0.18 9.99
N MET A 246 0.98 -1.48 9.82
CA MET A 246 -0.17 -1.94 9.05
C MET A 246 -1.49 -1.62 9.76
N ALA A 247 -1.57 -1.79 11.08
CA ALA A 247 -2.75 -1.40 11.84
C ALA A 247 -3.03 0.10 11.70
N ALA A 248 -1.99 0.93 11.88
CA ALA A 248 -2.09 2.38 11.78
C ALA A 248 -2.57 2.83 10.39
N VAL A 249 -1.98 2.28 9.33
CA VAL A 249 -2.39 2.56 7.94
C VAL A 249 -3.81 2.09 7.67
N MET A 250 -4.19 0.91 8.15
CA MET A 250 -5.53 0.38 7.89
C MET A 250 -6.60 1.21 8.59
N ILE A 251 -6.38 1.57 9.85
CA ILE A 251 -7.25 2.48 10.61
C ILE A 251 -7.35 3.83 9.90
N ALA A 252 -6.20 4.41 9.55
CA ALA A 252 -6.12 5.71 8.89
C ALA A 252 -6.84 5.76 7.54
N GLY A 253 -6.74 4.72 6.70
CA GLY A 253 -7.45 4.74 5.40
C GLY A 253 -8.97 4.60 5.53
N MET A 254 -9.50 4.05 6.62
CA MET A 254 -10.96 4.01 6.84
C MET A 254 -11.52 5.36 7.32
N ILE A 255 -10.68 6.21 7.93
CA ILE A 255 -11.11 7.44 8.62
C ILE A 255 -11.72 8.50 7.67
N PRO A 256 -11.14 8.85 6.50
CA PRO A 256 -11.66 9.93 5.67
C PRO A 256 -13.14 9.78 5.27
N PRO A 257 -13.58 8.67 4.65
CA PRO A 257 -14.99 8.51 4.29
C PRO A 257 -15.92 8.45 5.52
N LEU A 258 -15.50 7.81 6.61
CA LEU A 258 -16.31 7.71 7.84
C LEU A 258 -16.47 9.07 8.54
N GLY A 259 -15.38 9.82 8.66
CA GLY A 259 -15.37 11.12 9.31
C GLY A 259 -16.17 12.16 8.54
N LEU A 260 -16.10 12.14 7.21
CA LEU A 260 -16.86 13.05 6.37
C LEU A 260 -18.34 12.68 6.32
N ALA A 261 -18.68 11.39 6.30
CA ALA A 261 -20.06 10.94 6.45
C ALA A 261 -20.64 11.38 7.81
N LEU A 262 -19.88 11.20 8.90
CA LEU A 262 -20.29 11.65 10.23
C LEU A 262 -20.48 13.17 10.30
N SER A 263 -19.55 13.94 9.72
CA SER A 263 -19.67 15.40 9.60
C SER A 263 -20.95 15.82 8.87
N ASN A 264 -21.30 15.10 7.80
CA ASN A 264 -22.51 15.35 7.02
C ASN A 264 -23.79 15.00 7.81
N PHE A 265 -23.81 13.88 8.53
CA PHE A 265 -24.96 13.51 9.37
C PHE A 265 -25.20 14.48 10.53
N ILE A 266 -24.14 15.06 11.12
CA ILE A 266 -24.26 15.99 12.26
C ILE A 266 -24.59 17.41 11.80
N ALA A 267 -24.06 17.85 10.66
CA ALA A 267 -24.25 19.19 10.13
C ALA A 267 -24.70 19.18 8.66
N PRO A 268 -25.88 18.59 8.34
CA PRO A 268 -26.34 18.41 6.96
C PRO A 268 -26.49 19.73 6.19
N GLN A 269 -26.75 20.84 6.89
CA GLN A 269 -26.83 22.18 6.30
C GLN A 269 -25.52 22.68 5.65
N LYS A 270 -24.38 22.01 5.90
CA LYS A 270 -23.07 22.34 5.33
C LYS A 270 -22.78 21.60 4.01
N TYR A 271 -23.72 20.76 3.55
CA TYR A 271 -23.54 19.87 2.41
C TYR A 271 -24.75 19.93 1.47
N THR A 272 -24.56 19.53 0.22
CA THR A 272 -25.67 19.37 -0.73
C THR A 272 -26.51 18.15 -0.38
N ALA A 273 -27.76 18.10 -0.86
CA ALA A 273 -28.62 16.92 -0.73
C ALA A 273 -27.97 15.67 -1.38
N GLU A 274 -27.29 15.83 -2.51
CA GLU A 274 -26.56 14.74 -3.18
C GLU A 274 -25.42 14.20 -2.30
N MET A 275 -24.69 15.07 -1.60
CA MET A 275 -23.65 14.65 -0.67
C MET A 275 -24.20 13.83 0.49
N TYR A 276 -25.45 14.05 0.91
CA TYR A 276 -26.08 13.25 1.95
C TYR A 276 -26.31 11.80 1.52
N GLU A 277 -26.72 11.57 0.27
CA GLU A 277 -26.81 10.20 -0.28
C GLU A 277 -25.41 9.57 -0.42
N ASN A 278 -24.41 10.37 -0.79
CA ASN A 278 -23.02 9.94 -0.80
C ASN A 278 -22.51 9.57 0.60
N ALA A 279 -22.95 10.26 1.66
CA ALA A 279 -22.59 9.95 3.05
C ALA A 279 -23.04 8.53 3.45
N LYS A 280 -24.27 8.13 3.09
CA LYS A 280 -24.80 6.79 3.38
C LYS A 280 -23.95 5.70 2.72
N SER A 281 -23.54 5.93 1.47
CA SER A 281 -22.69 5.02 0.72
C SER A 281 -21.23 5.03 1.20
N ALA A 282 -20.73 6.17 1.70
CA ALA A 282 -19.37 6.31 2.20
C ALA A 282 -19.12 5.49 3.47
N VAL A 283 -20.14 5.21 4.30
CA VAL A 283 -19.98 4.39 5.50
C VAL A 283 -19.53 2.96 5.21
N PRO A 284 -20.27 2.13 4.44
CA PRO A 284 -19.85 0.77 4.12
C PRO A 284 -18.54 0.75 3.30
N LEU A 285 -18.31 1.73 2.42
CA LEU A 285 -17.05 1.85 1.68
C LEU A 285 -15.87 2.11 2.64
N GLY A 286 -16.02 3.09 3.53
CA GLY A 286 -15.00 3.43 4.52
C GLY A 286 -14.68 2.28 5.45
N LEU A 287 -15.72 1.59 5.96
CA LEU A 287 -15.55 0.35 6.73
C LEU A 287 -14.82 -0.75 5.93
N SER A 288 -14.96 -0.77 4.61
CA SER A 288 -14.28 -1.74 3.74
C SER A 288 -12.85 -1.32 3.37
N PHE A 289 -12.29 -0.28 3.99
CA PHE A 289 -10.99 0.30 3.65
C PHE A 289 -10.92 0.83 2.20
N ILE A 290 -12.03 1.39 1.73
CA ILE A 290 -12.16 2.07 0.44
C ILE A 290 -12.27 3.57 0.70
N THR A 291 -11.19 4.30 0.43
CA THR A 291 -11.04 5.74 0.67
C THR A 291 -11.85 6.62 -0.27
N GLU A 292 -12.35 6.05 -1.38
CA GLU A 292 -12.99 6.73 -2.50
C GLU A 292 -14.30 7.41 -2.11
N GLY A 293 -14.96 6.95 -1.03
CA GLY A 293 -16.13 7.61 -0.46
C GLY A 293 -15.86 9.07 0.00
N ALA A 294 -14.59 9.44 0.19
CA ALA A 294 -14.18 10.81 0.53
C ALA A 294 -13.94 11.72 -0.68
N ILE A 295 -13.78 11.16 -1.89
CA ILE A 295 -13.43 11.93 -3.09
C ILE A 295 -14.47 13.01 -3.42
N PRO A 296 -15.79 12.75 -3.41
CA PRO A 296 -16.78 13.79 -3.71
C PRO A 296 -16.70 14.98 -2.75
N TYR A 297 -16.38 14.72 -1.47
CA TYR A 297 -16.18 15.76 -0.47
C TYR A 297 -14.93 16.59 -0.73
N ALA A 298 -13.81 15.92 -1.02
CA ALA A 298 -12.54 16.59 -1.30
C ALA A 298 -12.59 17.40 -2.60
N ALA A 299 -13.31 16.94 -3.61
CA ALA A 299 -13.52 17.67 -4.86
C ALA A 299 -14.35 18.94 -4.66
N ALA A 300 -15.36 18.89 -3.79
CA ALA A 300 -16.22 20.03 -3.52
C ALA A 300 -15.55 21.12 -2.65
N ASP A 301 -14.73 20.73 -1.67
CA ASP A 301 -14.11 21.68 -0.72
C ASP A 301 -12.72 21.19 -0.24
N PRO A 302 -11.71 21.18 -1.13
CA PRO A 302 -10.42 20.54 -0.86
C PRO A 302 -9.66 21.17 0.31
N LEU A 303 -9.72 22.50 0.43
CA LEU A 303 -8.96 23.26 1.43
C LEU A 303 -9.40 22.97 2.87
N ARG A 304 -10.63 22.51 3.07
CA ARG A 304 -11.16 22.19 4.40
C ARG A 304 -11.25 20.69 4.61
N VAL A 305 -11.63 19.94 3.59
CA VAL A 305 -11.83 18.48 3.69
C VAL A 305 -10.49 17.74 3.81
N ILE A 306 -9.50 18.04 2.96
CA ILE A 306 -8.22 17.33 2.98
C ILE A 306 -7.51 17.52 4.34
N PRO A 307 -7.34 18.75 4.87
CA PRO A 307 -6.68 18.93 6.17
C PRO A 307 -7.45 18.27 7.33
N SER A 308 -8.79 18.27 7.29
CA SER A 308 -9.62 17.60 8.30
C SER A 308 -9.39 16.08 8.29
N ALA A 309 -9.38 15.47 7.10
CA ALA A 309 -9.15 14.04 6.92
C ALA A 309 -7.71 13.65 7.32
N VAL A 310 -6.71 14.46 6.94
CA VAL A 310 -5.31 14.27 7.34
C VAL A 310 -5.15 14.34 8.85
N ALA A 311 -5.76 15.34 9.51
CA ALA A 311 -5.67 15.49 10.96
C ALA A 311 -6.27 14.29 11.70
N GLY A 312 -7.47 13.85 11.32
CA GLY A 312 -8.10 12.69 11.96
C GLY A 312 -7.36 11.38 11.68
N SER A 313 -6.88 11.18 10.46
CA SER A 313 -6.13 9.97 10.08
C SER A 313 -4.76 9.91 10.75
N ALA A 314 -4.08 11.05 10.87
CA ALA A 314 -2.85 11.18 11.66
C ALA A 314 -3.10 10.85 13.14
N ILE A 315 -4.17 11.37 13.75
CA ILE A 315 -4.49 11.08 15.14
C ILE A 315 -4.86 9.60 15.35
N GLY A 316 -5.66 9.01 14.46
CA GLY A 316 -6.00 7.58 14.53
C GLY A 316 -4.78 6.68 14.38
N GLY A 317 -3.90 6.98 13.41
CA GLY A 317 -2.64 6.25 13.21
C GLY A 317 -1.66 6.41 14.38
N ALA A 318 -1.53 7.63 14.90
CA ALA A 318 -0.69 7.94 16.05
C ALA A 318 -1.15 7.20 17.32
N ALA A 319 -2.46 7.21 17.59
CA ALA A 319 -3.05 6.48 18.70
C ALA A 319 -2.83 4.97 18.56
N SER A 320 -3.06 4.41 17.36
CA SER A 320 -2.85 2.99 17.07
C SER A 320 -1.40 2.56 17.35
N MET A 321 -0.42 3.32 16.86
CA MET A 321 1.00 3.02 17.09
C MET A 321 1.40 3.18 18.57
N ALA A 322 0.92 4.24 19.23
CA ALA A 322 1.24 4.49 20.64
C ALA A 322 0.68 3.41 21.58
N LEU A 323 -0.48 2.85 21.24
CA LEU A 323 -1.14 1.76 21.97
C LEU A 323 -0.63 0.37 21.55
N GLY A 324 0.27 0.31 20.55
CA GLY A 324 0.87 -0.93 20.08
C GLY A 324 -0.10 -1.87 19.36
N VAL A 325 -1.19 -1.34 18.78
CA VAL A 325 -2.16 -2.15 18.02
C VAL A 325 -1.47 -2.73 16.78
N THR A 326 -1.67 -4.02 16.53
CA THR A 326 -1.07 -4.76 15.41
C THR A 326 -2.13 -5.26 14.44
N MET A 327 -1.76 -5.43 13.17
CA MET A 327 -2.63 -6.02 12.16
C MET A 327 -1.80 -6.88 11.20
N PRO A 328 -1.95 -8.22 11.21
CA PRO A 328 -1.25 -9.10 10.28
C PRO A 328 -1.91 -9.12 8.89
N ALA A 329 -3.18 -8.69 8.79
CA ALA A 329 -3.92 -8.67 7.53
C ALA A 329 -3.78 -7.30 6.83
N PRO A 330 -3.20 -7.25 5.62
CA PRO A 330 -2.97 -6.00 4.91
C PRO A 330 -4.20 -5.40 4.21
N HIS A 331 -5.33 -6.10 4.18
CA HIS A 331 -6.55 -5.65 3.52
C HIS A 331 -7.79 -6.32 4.11
N GLY A 332 -8.95 -5.66 3.96
CA GLY A 332 -10.25 -6.15 4.44
C GLY A 332 -10.98 -5.22 5.43
N GLY A 333 -10.35 -4.11 5.84
CA GLY A 333 -10.97 -3.08 6.68
C GLY A 333 -11.59 -3.65 7.96
N ILE A 334 -12.84 -3.27 8.22
CA ILE A 334 -13.61 -3.74 9.37
C ILE A 334 -13.84 -5.26 9.34
N PHE A 335 -13.80 -5.92 8.18
CA PHE A 335 -14.10 -7.35 8.11
C PHE A 335 -12.99 -8.24 8.67
N VAL A 336 -11.78 -7.69 8.80
CA VAL A 336 -10.61 -8.41 9.33
C VAL A 336 -10.14 -7.87 10.68
N PHE A 337 -10.91 -6.97 11.32
CA PHE A 337 -10.49 -6.32 12.57
C PHE A 337 -10.25 -7.30 13.73
N LEU A 338 -10.90 -8.46 13.72
CA LEU A 338 -10.70 -9.51 14.72
C LEU A 338 -9.32 -10.18 14.65
N LEU A 339 -8.57 -9.98 13.56
CA LEU A 339 -7.18 -10.37 13.46
C LEU A 339 -6.21 -9.43 14.16
N SER A 340 -6.69 -8.24 14.57
CA SER A 340 -5.92 -7.38 15.46
C SER A 340 -5.63 -8.12 16.76
N ASP A 341 -4.45 -7.92 17.34
CA ASP A 341 -4.16 -8.38 18.70
C ASP A 341 -5.07 -7.68 19.73
N GLN A 342 -5.54 -6.48 19.41
CA GLN A 342 -6.39 -5.66 20.26
C GLN A 342 -7.60 -5.09 19.46
N PRO A 343 -8.62 -5.92 19.15
CA PRO A 343 -9.74 -5.49 18.32
C PRO A 343 -10.51 -4.29 18.89
N ALA A 344 -10.66 -4.21 20.21
CA ALA A 344 -11.32 -3.08 20.87
C ALA A 344 -10.53 -1.77 20.70
N MET A 345 -9.20 -1.81 20.85
CA MET A 345 -8.35 -0.62 20.68
C MET A 345 -8.25 -0.20 19.22
N PHE A 346 -8.27 -1.16 18.29
CA PHE A 346 -8.37 -0.90 16.86
C PHE A 346 -9.63 -0.07 16.53
N LEU A 347 -10.79 -0.49 17.04
CA LEU A 347 -12.06 0.25 16.86
C LEU A 347 -12.05 1.60 17.57
N ALA A 348 -11.45 1.69 18.77
CA ALA A 348 -11.34 2.95 19.50
C ALA A 348 -10.50 3.98 18.75
N CYS A 349 -9.38 3.57 18.16
CA CYS A 349 -8.53 4.46 17.35
C CYS A 349 -9.22 4.90 16.05
N LEU A 350 -9.96 3.99 15.41
CA LEU A 350 -10.80 4.30 14.24
C LEU A 350 -11.87 5.33 14.58
N LEU A 351 -12.59 5.11 15.68
CA LEU A 351 -13.62 6.04 16.16
C LEU A 351 -13.01 7.40 16.50
N LEU A 352 -11.87 7.43 17.20
CA LEU A 352 -11.16 8.65 17.55
C LEU A 352 -10.84 9.50 16.31
N GLY A 353 -10.18 8.90 15.31
CA GLY A 353 -9.82 9.64 14.09
C GLY A 353 -11.04 10.05 13.25
N THR A 354 -12.09 9.22 13.24
CA THR A 354 -13.38 9.51 12.61
C THR A 354 -14.03 10.75 13.23
N VAL A 355 -14.12 10.79 14.56
CA VAL A 355 -14.68 11.93 15.31
C VAL A 355 -13.85 13.19 15.10
N VAL A 356 -12.52 13.09 15.15
CA VAL A 356 -11.64 14.24 14.89
C VAL A 356 -11.86 14.81 13.50
N THR A 357 -11.89 13.95 12.47
CA THR A 357 -12.18 14.38 11.09
C THR A 357 -13.52 15.10 11.00
N ALA A 358 -14.56 14.52 11.63
CA ALA A 358 -15.91 15.10 11.61
C ALA A 358 -15.98 16.46 12.30
N VAL A 359 -15.35 16.60 13.48
CA VAL A 359 -15.32 17.85 14.25
C VAL A 359 -14.58 18.92 13.46
N ILE A 360 -13.38 18.64 12.94
CA ILE A 360 -12.61 19.65 12.19
C ILE A 360 -13.35 20.04 10.91
N ALA A 361 -13.89 19.08 10.15
CA ALA A 361 -14.64 19.37 8.93
C ALA A 361 -15.90 20.21 9.21
N THR A 362 -16.64 19.89 10.28
CA THR A 362 -17.83 20.65 10.69
C THR A 362 -17.48 22.08 11.11
N LEU A 363 -16.38 22.27 11.86
CA LEU A 363 -15.96 23.59 12.33
C LEU A 363 -15.39 24.47 11.20
N LEU A 364 -14.72 23.88 10.21
CA LEU A 364 -14.11 24.63 9.12
C LEU A 364 -15.09 24.96 7.97
N LYS A 365 -16.03 24.06 7.66
CA LYS A 365 -16.98 24.27 6.55
C LYS A 365 -18.02 25.35 6.89
N SER A 366 -18.24 26.25 5.95
CA SER A 366 -19.40 27.16 5.95
C SER A 366 -20.68 26.41 5.59
N ASP A 367 -21.83 27.03 5.85
CA ASP A 367 -23.12 26.48 5.41
C ASP A 367 -23.17 26.48 3.87
N PHE A 368 -23.88 25.51 3.32
CA PHE A 368 -23.99 25.37 1.87
C PHE A 368 -24.98 26.40 1.34
N GLU A 369 -24.50 27.29 0.46
CA GLU A 369 -25.36 28.22 -0.28
C GLU A 369 -25.61 27.67 -1.68
N GLU A 370 -26.88 27.37 -1.99
CA GLU A 370 -27.27 26.95 -3.33
C GLU A 370 -27.11 28.14 -4.30
N THR A 371 -26.07 28.09 -5.13
CA THR A 371 -25.85 29.15 -6.12
C THR A 371 -26.95 29.09 -7.18
N ALA A 372 -27.66 30.20 -7.39
CA ALA A 372 -28.89 30.33 -8.19
C ALA A 372 -28.83 29.96 -9.70
N GLY A 373 -27.79 29.25 -10.16
CA GLY A 373 -27.61 28.83 -11.55
C GLY A 373 -27.82 27.33 -11.83
N SER A 374 -28.02 26.49 -10.80
CA SER A 374 -28.19 25.03 -10.99
C SER A 374 -29.62 24.59 -11.29
N SER A 375 -30.62 25.44 -11.05
CA SER A 375 -32.05 25.09 -11.18
C SER A 375 -32.65 25.32 -12.57
N THR A 376 -31.94 25.97 -13.49
CA THR A 376 -32.52 26.36 -14.78
C THR A 376 -32.53 25.24 -15.83
N THR A 377 -31.70 24.20 -15.68
CA THR A 377 -31.61 23.11 -16.69
C THR A 377 -32.70 22.05 -16.53
N THR A 378 -33.29 21.88 -15.34
CA THR A 378 -34.32 20.85 -15.11
C THR A 378 -35.72 21.31 -15.52
N ALA A 379 -36.00 22.61 -15.55
CA ALA A 379 -37.34 23.14 -15.85
C ALA A 379 -37.66 23.20 -17.35
N THR A 380 -36.65 23.22 -18.24
CA THR A 380 -36.86 23.32 -19.70
C THR A 380 -37.03 21.96 -20.39
N ALA A 381 -36.62 20.86 -19.76
CA ALA A 381 -36.75 19.52 -20.35
C ALA A 381 -38.18 18.94 -20.25
N THR A 382 -39.00 19.43 -19.31
CA THR A 382 -40.38 18.95 -19.11
C THR A 382 -41.43 19.69 -19.93
N THR A 383 -41.08 20.83 -20.56
CA THR A 383 -42.03 21.61 -21.38
C THR A 383 -41.97 21.29 -22.87
N GLN A 384 -40.95 20.56 -23.35
CA GLN A 384 -40.84 20.16 -24.77
C GLN A 384 -41.31 18.73 -25.07
N ALA A 385 -41.85 18.01 -24.08
CA ALA A 385 -42.33 16.63 -24.27
C ALA A 385 -43.87 16.51 -24.43
N ASN A 386 -44.59 17.63 -24.49
CA ASN A 386 -46.06 17.66 -24.55
C ASN A 386 -46.60 18.63 -25.62
N ASP A 387 -46.00 18.63 -26.82
CA ASP A 387 -46.64 19.14 -28.04
C ASP A 387 -46.40 18.19 -29.22
#